data_AF-A0A3D4PJ54-F1
#
_entry.id   AF-A0A3D4PJ54-F1
#
_cell.length_a   1.000
_cell.length_b   1.000
_cell.length_c   1.000
_cell.angle_alpha   90.00
_cell.angle_beta   90.00
_cell.angle_gamma   90.00
#
_symmetry.space_group_name_H-M   'P 1'
#
loop_
_entity.id
_entity.type
_entity.pdbx_description
1 polymer ?
#
loop_
_entity_poly.entity_id
_entity_poly.type
_entity_poly.pdbx_seq_one_letter_code
_entity_poly.pdbx_strand_id
1 'polypeptide(L)'
;MNFVRNRRNLILAVITISFVLVMPVIVYVFLQMIWFEPVRVYAEAQSRSEAVFIEQEWSGYPAWYHYENRVRFICPELNDENVSLLYPIIHSVEGLQSIELDETSLSPEGVAGMKEEFPNCHIRFQDSWF
;
A
#
# COMPACT_ATOMS: atom_id res chain seq x y z
N MET A 1 38.08 28.76 37.63
CA MET A 1 38.06 27.85 36.47
C MET A 1 37.35 26.51 36.70
N ASN A 2 37.41 25.88 37.89
CA ASN A 2 36.79 24.57 38.12
C ASN A 2 35.24 24.57 38.13
N PHE A 3 34.59 25.64 38.59
CA PHE A 3 33.12 25.72 38.65
C PHE A 3 32.45 25.70 37.26
N VAL A 4 33.01 26.43 36.29
CA VAL A 4 32.51 26.48 34.90
C VAL A 4 32.70 25.13 34.20
N ARG A 5 33.83 24.45 34.45
CA ARG A 5 34.11 23.10 33.93
C ARG A 5 33.14 22.05 34.50
N ASN A 6 32.77 22.16 35.77
CA ASN A 6 31.83 21.22 36.41
C ASN A 6 30.39 21.39 35.89
N ARG A 7 29.95 22.64 35.67
CA ARG A 7 28.65 22.95 35.06
C ARG A 7 28.54 22.44 33.62
N ARG A 8 29.61 22.62 32.82
CA ARG A 8 29.64 22.15 31.43
C ARG A 8 29.58 20.62 31.35
N ASN A 9 30.27 19.93 32.23
CA ASN A 9 30.24 18.47 32.31
C ASN A 9 28.88 17.94 32.77
N LEU A 10 28.22 18.63 33.72
CA LEU A 10 26.87 18.30 34.15
C LEU A 10 25.85 18.46 33.00
N ILE A 11 25.93 19.58 32.27
CA ILE A 11 25.05 19.83 31.11
C ILE A 11 25.27 18.76 30.04
N LEU A 12 26.53 18.42 29.72
CA LEU A 12 26.84 17.37 28.77
C LEU A 12 26.31 16.01 29.24
N ALA A 13 26.48 15.65 30.51
CA ALA A 13 25.97 14.40 31.06
C ALA A 13 24.43 14.32 30.98
N VAL A 14 23.72 15.39 31.31
CA VAL A 14 22.25 15.45 31.19
C VAL A 14 21.82 15.29 29.74
N ILE A 15 22.46 16.00 28.80
CA ILE A 15 22.17 15.87 27.37
C ILE A 15 22.43 14.43 26.90
N THR A 16 23.55 13.83 27.29
CA THR A 16 23.88 12.45 26.91
C THR A 16 22.87 11.45 27.47
N ILE A 17 22.49 11.57 28.75
CA ILE A 17 21.48 10.68 29.38
C ILE A 17 20.12 10.86 28.71
N SER A 18 19.68 12.10 28.48
CA SER A 18 18.43 12.37 27.76
C SER A 18 18.46 11.82 26.34
N PHE A 19 19.57 11.95 25.63
CA PHE A 19 19.71 11.40 24.27
C PHE A 19 19.66 9.87 24.28
N VAL A 20 20.36 9.21 25.20
CA VAL A 20 20.34 7.74 25.34
C VAL A 20 18.95 7.21 25.68
N LEU A 21 18.15 7.96 26.45
CA LEU A 21 16.78 7.55 26.79
C LEU A 21 15.76 7.83 25.67
N VAL A 22 15.89 8.96 24.96
CA VAL A 22 14.90 9.40 23.96
C VAL A 22 15.17 8.81 22.58
N MET A 23 16.43 8.61 22.20
CA MET A 23 16.80 8.11 20.87
C MET A 23 16.24 6.70 20.57
N PRO A 24 16.24 5.72 21.49
CA PRO A 24 15.59 4.43 21.25
C PRO A 24 14.08 4.54 21.02
N VAL A 25 13.40 5.47 21.71
CA VAL A 25 11.97 5.71 21.51
C VAL A 25 11.71 6.32 20.13
N ILE A 26 12.51 7.30 19.72
CA ILE A 26 12.42 7.88 18.36
C ILE A 26 12.65 6.80 17.31
N VAL A 27 13.71 5.99 17.46
CA VAL A 27 14.02 4.91 16.52
C VAL A 27 12.89 3.89 16.47
N TYR A 28 12.34 3.51 17.63
CA TYR A 28 11.19 2.60 17.69
C TYR A 28 9.99 3.17 16.94
N VAL A 29 9.58 4.41 17.22
CA VAL A 29 8.46 5.06 16.52
C VAL A 29 8.71 5.18 15.02
N PHE A 30 9.95 5.52 14.63
CA PHE A 30 10.33 5.62 13.22
C PHE A 30 10.25 4.26 12.50
N LEU A 31 10.74 3.19 13.13
CA LEU A 31 10.62 1.83 12.62
C LEU A 31 9.15 1.38 12.52
N GLN A 32 8.32 1.75 13.49
CA GLN A 32 6.88 1.50 13.42
C GLN A 32 6.27 2.23 12.21
N MET A 33 6.58 3.51 11.99
CA MET A 33 6.05 4.24 10.84
C MET A 33 6.47 3.58 9.51
N ILE A 34 7.75 3.25 9.34
CA ILE A 34 8.23 2.59 8.12
C ILE A 34 7.55 1.23 7.89
N TRP A 35 7.35 0.46 8.95
CA TRP A 35 6.81 -0.90 8.81
C TRP A 35 5.30 -0.93 8.63
N PHE A 36 4.57 0.00 9.27
CA PHE A 36 3.10 -0.02 9.28
C PHE A 36 2.45 0.91 8.26
N GLU A 37 3.15 1.94 7.74
CA GLU A 37 2.64 2.79 6.66
C GLU A 37 2.20 1.97 5.44
N PRO A 38 3.03 1.05 4.88
CA PRO A 38 2.60 0.22 3.75
C PRO A 38 1.36 -0.60 4.07
N VAL A 39 1.29 -1.20 5.26
CA VAL A 39 0.12 -1.98 5.68
C VAL A 39 -1.15 -1.12 5.71
N ARG A 40 -1.05 0.13 6.17
CA ARG A 40 -2.18 1.06 6.20
C ARG A 40 -2.64 1.44 4.79
N VAL A 41 -1.71 1.71 3.87
CA VAL A 41 -2.03 2.02 2.47
C VAL A 41 -2.79 0.87 1.81
N TYR A 42 -2.33 -0.37 1.99
CA TYR A 42 -3.03 -1.54 1.42
C TYR A 42 -4.38 -1.79 2.07
N ALA A 43 -4.52 -1.56 3.39
CA ALA A 43 -5.81 -1.68 4.07
C ALA A 43 -6.81 -0.59 3.63
N GLU A 44 -6.34 0.62 3.37
CA GLU A 44 -7.17 1.70 2.81
C GLU A 44 -7.59 1.37 1.37
N ALA A 45 -6.66 0.89 0.54
CA ALA A 45 -6.97 0.45 -0.81
C ALA A 45 -7.98 -0.70 -0.84
N GLN A 46 -7.86 -1.67 0.08
CA GLN A 46 -8.85 -2.73 0.29
C GLN A 46 -10.23 -2.14 0.59
N SER A 47 -10.34 -1.29 1.62
CA SER A 47 -11.62 -0.72 2.04
C SER A 47 -12.26 0.13 0.94
N ARG A 48 -11.47 0.93 0.21
CA ARG A 48 -11.97 1.73 -0.92
C ARG A 48 -12.43 0.86 -2.08
N SER A 49 -11.73 -0.24 -2.36
CA SER A 49 -12.13 -1.18 -3.41
C SER A 49 -13.43 -1.88 -3.04
N GLU A 50 -13.57 -2.35 -1.79
CA GLU A 50 -14.81 -2.95 -1.29
C GLU A 50 -16.00 -1.98 -1.38
N ALA A 51 -15.79 -0.69 -1.10
CA ALA A 51 -16.82 0.32 -1.26
C ALA A 51 -17.32 0.43 -2.71
N VAL A 52 -16.42 0.39 -3.69
CA VAL A 52 -16.80 0.36 -5.13
C VAL A 52 -17.58 -0.91 -5.45
N PHE A 53 -17.13 -2.07 -4.99
CA PHE A 53 -17.82 -3.34 -5.24
C PHE A 53 -19.24 -3.34 -4.67
N ILE A 54 -19.41 -2.80 -3.47
CA ILE A 54 -20.73 -2.65 -2.83
C ILE A 54 -21.62 -1.66 -3.62
N GLU A 55 -21.07 -0.51 -4.01
CA GLU A 55 -21.82 0.52 -4.76
C GLU A 55 -22.27 0.02 -6.13
N GLN A 56 -21.46 -0.81 -6.79
CA GLN A 56 -21.78 -1.39 -8.09
C GLN A 56 -22.55 -2.73 -8.00
N GLU A 57 -22.87 -3.20 -6.78
CA GLU A 57 -23.53 -4.48 -6.52
C GLU A 57 -22.80 -5.69 -7.15
N TRP A 58 -21.47 -5.64 -7.20
CA TRP A 58 -20.65 -6.72 -7.75
C TRP A 58 -20.57 -7.91 -6.79
N SER A 59 -20.71 -9.13 -7.33
CA SER A 59 -20.67 -10.36 -6.52
C SER A 59 -19.25 -10.80 -6.13
N GLY A 60 -18.25 -10.18 -6.75
CA GLY A 60 -16.84 -10.47 -6.54
C GLY A 60 -16.24 -9.92 -5.24
N TYR A 61 -14.92 -10.04 -5.11
CA TYR A 61 -14.16 -9.36 -4.05
C TYR A 61 -12.77 -8.91 -4.52
N PRO A 62 -12.30 -7.74 -4.04
CA PRO A 62 -10.91 -7.32 -4.14
C PRO A 62 -10.08 -7.93 -3.02
N ALA A 63 -8.82 -8.28 -3.28
CA ALA A 63 -7.88 -8.75 -2.27
C ALA A 63 -6.50 -8.11 -2.45
N TRP A 64 -6.12 -7.29 -1.48
CA TRP A 64 -4.85 -6.55 -1.46
C TRP A 64 -3.81 -7.24 -0.58
N TYR A 65 -2.62 -7.51 -1.14
CA TYR A 65 -1.53 -8.24 -0.50
C TYR A 65 -0.27 -7.38 -0.42
N HIS A 66 0.00 -6.80 0.75
CA HIS A 66 1.15 -5.90 0.92
C HIS A 66 2.50 -6.63 0.78
N TYR A 67 2.65 -7.83 1.35
CA TYR A 67 3.92 -8.57 1.32
C TYR A 67 4.34 -9.00 -0.08
N GLU A 68 3.38 -9.14 -0.99
CA GLU A 68 3.59 -9.57 -2.37
C GLU A 68 3.47 -8.40 -3.36
N ASN A 69 3.26 -7.18 -2.85
CA ASN A 69 2.97 -5.97 -3.62
C ASN A 69 1.97 -6.23 -4.74
N ARG A 70 0.86 -6.92 -4.44
CA ARG A 70 -0.14 -7.27 -5.44
C ARG A 70 -1.56 -6.99 -5.00
N VAL A 71 -2.44 -6.88 -5.99
CA VAL A 71 -3.88 -6.92 -5.83
C VAL A 71 -4.46 -8.01 -6.72
N ARG A 72 -5.51 -8.67 -6.24
CA ARG A 72 -6.32 -9.61 -7.00
C ARG A 72 -7.76 -9.13 -7.02
N PHE A 73 -8.36 -9.10 -8.21
CA PHE A 73 -9.78 -8.85 -8.38
C PHE A 73 -10.43 -10.13 -8.90
N ILE A 74 -11.35 -10.69 -8.12
CA ILE A 74 -12.17 -11.84 -8.55
C ILE A 74 -13.59 -11.32 -8.74
N CYS A 75 -14.01 -11.05 -9.97
CA CYS A 75 -15.31 -10.38 -10.22
C CYS A 75 -15.77 -10.50 -11.68
N PRO A 76 -16.81 -11.31 -11.97
CA PRO A 76 -17.32 -11.46 -13.34
C PRO A 76 -17.95 -10.19 -13.91
N GLU A 77 -18.42 -9.29 -13.07
CA GLU A 77 -19.01 -8.03 -13.49
C GLU A 77 -17.97 -6.98 -13.89
N LEU A 78 -16.70 -7.18 -13.52
CA LEU A 78 -15.60 -6.29 -13.89
C LEU A 78 -15.29 -6.43 -15.39
N ASN A 79 -15.48 -5.35 -16.14
CA ASN A 79 -15.37 -5.32 -17.59
C ASN A 79 -14.76 -3.99 -18.08
N ASP A 80 -14.61 -3.85 -19.40
CA ASP A 80 -13.96 -2.70 -20.02
C ASP A 80 -14.62 -1.35 -19.69
N GLU A 81 -15.93 -1.32 -19.42
CA GLU A 81 -16.68 -0.09 -19.14
C GLU A 81 -16.46 0.42 -17.72
N ASN A 82 -16.19 -0.49 -16.77
CA ASN A 82 -16.20 -0.18 -15.34
C ASN A 82 -14.85 -0.39 -14.65
N VAL A 83 -13.88 -1.06 -15.30
CA VAL A 83 -12.56 -1.31 -14.72
C VAL A 83 -11.82 -0.04 -14.29
N SER A 84 -12.06 1.08 -14.99
CA SER A 84 -11.46 2.37 -14.68
C SER A 84 -11.88 2.94 -13.32
N LEU A 85 -13.00 2.47 -12.73
CA LEU A 85 -13.43 2.85 -11.38
C LEU A 85 -12.38 2.47 -10.33
N LEU A 86 -11.59 1.43 -10.59
CA LEU A 86 -10.55 0.96 -9.68
C LEU A 86 -9.22 1.70 -9.86
N TYR A 87 -9.00 2.40 -10.99
CA TYR A 87 -7.70 3.00 -11.29
C TYR A 87 -7.24 4.04 -10.26
N PRO A 88 -8.09 4.94 -9.73
CA PRO A 88 -7.67 5.89 -8.71
C PRO A 88 -7.23 5.20 -7.40
N ILE A 89 -7.75 4.00 -7.12
CA ILE A 89 -7.36 3.22 -5.95
C ILE A 89 -6.01 2.53 -6.22
N ILE A 90 -5.86 1.93 -7.41
CA ILE A 90 -4.62 1.26 -7.84
C ILE A 90 -3.44 2.23 -7.87
N HIS A 91 -3.62 3.42 -8.43
CA HIS A 91 -2.59 4.47 -8.45
C HIS A 91 -2.22 4.99 -7.07
N SER A 92 -3.09 4.86 -6.07
CA SER A 92 -2.80 5.31 -4.70
C SER A 92 -1.86 4.38 -3.93
N VAL A 93 -1.58 3.19 -4.46
CA VAL A 93 -0.69 2.20 -3.82
C VAL A 93 0.67 2.25 -4.48
N GLU A 94 1.56 3.07 -3.91
CA GLU A 94 2.94 3.16 -4.38
C GLU A 94 3.68 1.82 -4.26
N GLY A 95 4.40 1.44 -5.31
CA GLY A 95 5.20 0.22 -5.34
C GLY A 95 4.40 -1.06 -5.59
N LEU A 96 3.13 -0.97 -5.98
CA LEU A 96 2.38 -2.11 -6.50
C LEU A 96 3.11 -2.72 -7.71
N GLN A 97 3.30 -4.03 -7.70
CA GLN A 97 4.08 -4.77 -8.69
C GLN A 97 3.23 -5.69 -9.55
N SER A 98 2.07 -6.14 -9.06
CA SER A 98 1.24 -7.10 -9.78
C SER A 98 -0.25 -6.84 -9.60
N ILE A 99 -0.99 -6.99 -10.69
CA ILE A 99 -2.45 -6.94 -10.72
C ILE A 99 -2.93 -8.29 -11.29
N GLU A 100 -3.69 -9.03 -10.50
CA GLU A 100 -4.29 -10.30 -10.87
C GLU A 100 -5.79 -10.07 -11.16
N LEU A 101 -6.22 -10.45 -12.35
CA LEU A 101 -7.59 -10.34 -12.85
C LEU A 101 -8.11 -11.76 -13.04
N ASP A 102 -8.90 -12.25 -12.09
CA ASP A 102 -9.41 -13.61 -12.06
C ASP A 102 -10.93 -13.59 -12.27
N GLU A 103 -11.45 -14.48 -13.12
CA GLU A 103 -12.90 -14.58 -13.36
C GLU A 103 -13.55 -13.24 -13.77
N THR A 104 -12.83 -12.37 -14.46
CA THR A 104 -13.34 -11.06 -14.91
C THR A 104 -13.82 -11.10 -16.35
N SER A 105 -14.78 -10.24 -16.71
CA SER A 105 -15.27 -10.06 -18.09
C SER A 105 -14.48 -9.01 -18.89
N LEU A 106 -13.24 -8.72 -18.50
CA LEU A 106 -12.35 -7.83 -19.25
C LEU A 106 -11.97 -8.47 -20.58
N SER A 107 -12.12 -7.72 -21.66
CA SER A 107 -11.69 -8.17 -22.99
C SER A 107 -10.15 -8.16 -23.09
N PRO A 108 -9.56 -8.86 -24.07
CA PRO A 108 -8.14 -8.73 -24.37
C PRO A 108 -7.70 -7.27 -24.60
N GLU A 109 -8.55 -6.46 -25.23
CA GLU A 109 -8.33 -5.03 -25.42
C GLU A 109 -8.38 -4.26 -24.10
N GLY A 110 -9.33 -4.58 -23.21
CA GLY A 110 -9.40 -3.99 -21.86
C GLY A 110 -8.16 -4.33 -21.02
N VAL A 111 -7.69 -5.57 -21.09
CA VAL A 111 -6.44 -6.00 -20.43
C VAL A 111 -5.23 -5.27 -21.03
N ALA A 112 -5.19 -5.07 -22.35
CA ALA A 112 -4.14 -4.29 -22.99
C ALA A 112 -4.17 -2.82 -22.52
N GLY A 113 -5.37 -2.22 -22.43
CA GLY A 113 -5.55 -0.87 -21.88
C GLY A 113 -5.05 -0.77 -20.44
N MET A 114 -5.34 -1.76 -19.58
CA MET A 114 -4.78 -1.79 -18.23
C MET A 114 -3.24 -1.89 -18.23
N LYS A 115 -2.63 -2.65 -19.15
CA LYS A 115 -1.17 -2.75 -19.25
C LYS A 115 -0.54 -1.42 -19.65
N GLU A 116 -1.22 -0.64 -20.47
CA GLU A 116 -0.80 0.72 -20.83
C GLU A 116 -0.96 1.71 -19.67
N GLU A 117 -2.05 1.60 -18.90
CA GLU A 117 -2.31 2.44 -17.73
C GLU A 117 -1.34 2.17 -16.58
N PHE A 118 -0.96 0.90 -16.37
CA PHE A 118 -0.06 0.46 -15.30
C PHE A 118 1.22 -0.18 -15.85
N PRO A 119 2.09 0.58 -16.55
CA PRO A 119 3.23 0.02 -17.29
C PRO A 119 4.31 -0.60 -16.40
N ASN A 120 4.30 -0.27 -15.10
CA ASN A 120 5.23 -0.81 -14.11
C ASN A 120 4.67 -2.03 -13.36
N CYS A 121 3.41 -2.41 -13.60
CA CYS A 121 2.77 -3.56 -12.97
C CYS A 121 2.75 -4.77 -13.91
N HIS A 122 3.02 -5.95 -13.37
CA HIS A 122 2.77 -7.20 -14.05
C HIS A 122 1.28 -7.54 -13.98
N ILE A 123 0.62 -7.56 -15.15
CA ILE A 123 -0.80 -7.91 -15.22
C ILE A 123 -0.96 -9.39 -15.57
N ARG A 124 -1.57 -10.14 -14.66
CA ARG A 124 -1.98 -11.53 -14.86
C ARG A 124 -3.49 -11.55 -15.06
N PHE A 125 -3.90 -12.20 -16.14
CA PHE A 125 -5.30 -12.38 -16.47
C PHE A 125 -5.57 -13.88 -16.54
N GLN A 126 -6.44 -14.37 -15.67
CA GLN A 126 -6.87 -15.75 -15.65
C GLN A 126 -8.37 -15.79 -15.91
N ASP A 127 -8.71 -16.02 -17.17
CA ASP A 127 -10.09 -16.28 -17.57
C ASP A 127 -10.47 -17.70 -17.13
N SER A 128 -11.56 -17.82 -16.37
CA SER A 128 -12.09 -19.13 -15.95
C SER A 128 -12.86 -19.84 -17.08
N TRP A 129 -12.98 -19.21 -18.25
CA TRP A 129 -13.83 -19.66 -19.35
C TRP A 129 -13.12 -20.33 -20.53
N PHE A 130 -11.80 -20.61 -20.44
CA PHE A 130 -11.05 -21.38 -21.45
C PHE A 130 -10.36 -22.62 -20.88
#